data_AF-A0A1D2MD34-F1
#
_entry.id   AF-A0A1D2MD34-F1
#
_cell.length_a   1.000
_cell.length_b   1.000
_cell.length_c   1.000
_cell.angle_alpha   90.00
_cell.angle_beta   90.00
_cell.angle_gamma   90.00
#
_symmetry.space_group_name_H-M   'P 1'
#
loop_
_entity.id
_entity.type
_entity.pdbx_description
1 polymer ?
#
loop_
_entity_poly.entity_id
_entity_poly.type
_entity_poly.pdbx_seq_one_letter_code
_entity_poly.pdbx_strand_id
1 'polypeptide(L)'
;MRTSIVFLICCIFQSTIGRNVDLPFVETASPPTVPFEALTECGQTIVADSGIIEYKLNQSYDAGELCVFVIRYTQGSGWEYLDGTFSLEADGFSDSDPFAIKILRFYDGYASEVFSLGPTERIVSFYGNGAVIVFKTRSNTGTGFRLSFSAVALSPPSDYLLGKDVVLNSRSAESSNFRVWAHRR
;
A
#
# COMPACT_ATOMS: atom_id res chain seq x y z
N MET A 1 12.33 17.21 -70.43
CA MET A 1 11.73 18.55 -70.64
C MET A 1 10.61 18.71 -69.62
N ARG A 2 10.62 19.81 -68.85
CA ARG A 2 9.46 20.39 -68.13
C ARG A 2 8.94 19.58 -66.92
N THR A 3 8.68 20.12 -65.72
CA THR A 3 8.79 21.47 -65.17
C THR A 3 8.72 21.33 -63.65
N SER A 4 9.62 21.97 -62.90
CA SER A 4 9.51 22.13 -61.45
C SER A 4 8.43 23.15 -61.12
N ILE A 5 7.54 22.83 -60.19
CA ILE A 5 6.59 23.78 -59.60
C ILE A 5 6.99 24.00 -58.14
N VAL A 6 7.50 25.19 -57.88
CA VAL A 6 7.85 25.71 -56.55
C VAL A 6 6.61 26.44 -56.03
N PHE A 7 5.99 25.94 -54.96
CA PHE A 7 4.96 26.66 -54.22
C PHE A 7 5.61 27.48 -53.11
N LEU A 8 5.67 28.79 -53.32
CA LEU A 8 6.08 29.80 -52.35
C LEU A 8 4.84 30.12 -51.49
N ILE A 9 4.82 29.69 -50.22
CA ILE A 9 3.79 30.11 -49.27
C ILE A 9 4.40 31.17 -48.36
N CYS A 10 3.94 32.40 -48.58
CA CYS A 10 4.28 33.59 -47.82
C CYS A 10 3.34 33.67 -46.60
N CYS A 11 3.85 33.44 -45.39
CA CYS A 11 3.13 33.74 -44.16
C CYS A 11 3.60 35.10 -43.64
N ILE A 12 2.72 36.10 -43.77
CA ILE A 12 2.88 37.43 -43.21
C ILE A 12 2.64 37.34 -41.70
N PHE A 13 3.69 37.59 -40.92
CA PHE A 13 3.62 37.74 -39.47
C PHE A 13 3.07 39.12 -39.13
N GLN A 14 1.83 39.20 -38.66
CA GLN A 14 1.31 40.41 -38.01
C GLN A 14 1.60 40.30 -36.51
N SER A 15 2.52 41.14 -36.04
CA SER A 15 2.88 41.24 -34.62
C SER A 15 1.89 42.18 -33.93
N THR A 16 0.99 41.63 -33.14
CA THR A 16 0.13 42.38 -32.22
C THR A 16 0.91 42.69 -30.94
N ILE A 17 1.20 43.97 -30.72
CA ILE A 17 1.80 44.49 -29.48
C ILE A 17 0.76 44.37 -28.36
N GLY A 18 0.86 43.29 -27.57
CA GLY A 18 0.12 43.12 -26.34
C GLY A 18 0.75 43.93 -25.21
N ARG A 19 -0.02 44.82 -24.59
CA ARG A 19 0.38 45.55 -23.38
C ARG A 19 0.52 44.56 -22.22
N ASN A 20 1.72 44.47 -21.62
CA ASN A 20 1.95 43.77 -20.36
C ASN A 20 1.13 44.44 -19.26
N VAL A 21 0.15 43.71 -18.74
CA VAL A 21 -0.48 44.01 -17.46
C VAL A 21 0.18 43.08 -16.46
N ASP A 22 1.12 43.60 -15.68
CA ASP A 22 1.73 42.89 -14.55
C ASP A 22 0.65 42.62 -13.50
N LEU A 23 0.08 41.41 -13.54
CA LEU A 23 -0.71 40.88 -12.44
C LEU A 23 0.26 40.30 -11.40
N PRO A 24 0.11 40.65 -10.11
CA PRO A 24 0.93 40.05 -9.06
C PRO A 24 0.65 38.54 -9.03
N PHE A 25 1.69 37.76 -9.32
CA PHE A 25 1.68 36.31 -9.18
C PHE A 25 1.55 35.98 -7.70
N VAL A 26 0.34 35.58 -7.28
CA VAL A 26 0.12 35.01 -5.95
C VAL A 26 0.64 33.58 -6.00
N GLU A 27 1.85 33.39 -5.48
CA GLU A 27 2.47 32.08 -5.30
C GLU A 27 1.66 31.32 -4.24
N THR A 28 0.75 30.45 -4.68
CA THR A 28 0.02 29.54 -3.79
C THR A 28 1.04 28.60 -3.16
N ALA A 29 1.47 28.91 -1.94
CA ALA A 29 2.34 28.04 -1.15
C ALA A 29 1.69 26.66 -1.05
N SER A 30 2.43 25.62 -1.47
CA SER A 30 1.98 24.25 -1.27
C SER A 30 1.73 24.01 0.23
N PRO A 31 0.66 23.30 0.61
CA PRO A 31 0.40 23.00 2.01
C PRO A 31 1.63 22.30 2.60
N PRO A 32 2.00 22.61 3.87
CA PRO A 32 3.13 21.96 4.51
C PRO A 32 2.89 20.44 4.50
N THR A 33 3.74 19.71 3.79
CA THR A 33 3.81 18.25 3.88
C THR A 33 4.15 17.93 5.33
N VAL A 34 3.15 17.54 6.13
CA VAL A 34 3.40 17.05 7.48
C VAL A 34 4.31 15.83 7.35
N PRO A 35 5.50 15.83 7.96
CA PRO A 35 6.39 14.67 7.91
C PRO A 35 5.62 13.46 8.45
N PHE A 36 5.55 12.39 7.67
CA PHE A 36 5.05 11.12 8.19
C PHE A 36 6.04 10.66 9.26
N GLU A 37 5.65 10.68 10.53
CA GLU A 37 6.52 10.27 11.62
C GLU A 37 6.76 8.76 11.54
N ALA A 38 8.04 8.36 11.55
CA ALA A 38 8.40 6.95 11.60
C ALA A 38 7.99 6.36 12.95
N LEU A 39 7.50 5.12 12.94
CA LEU A 39 7.28 4.38 14.18
C LEU A 39 8.60 3.99 14.82
N THR A 40 8.78 4.34 16.09
CA THR A 40 10.03 4.10 16.81
C THR A 40 9.87 3.32 18.10
N GLU A 41 8.65 3.14 18.60
CA GLU A 41 8.41 2.50 19.90
C GLU A 41 7.88 1.08 19.75
N CYS A 42 8.38 0.20 20.61
CA CYS A 42 7.99 -1.20 20.57
C CYS A 42 6.53 -1.43 20.99
N GLY A 43 5.80 -2.28 20.27
CA GLY A 43 4.40 -2.63 20.59
C GLY A 43 3.37 -1.73 19.91
N GLN A 44 3.79 -0.77 19.10
CA GLN A 44 2.89 0.18 18.43
C GLN A 44 2.01 -0.50 17.36
N THR A 45 0.80 0.03 17.22
CA THR A 45 -0.14 -0.33 16.15
C THR A 45 -0.35 0.86 15.22
N ILE A 46 -0.18 0.65 13.91
CA ILE A 46 -0.45 1.65 12.88
C ILE A 46 -1.73 1.28 12.15
N VAL A 47 -2.52 2.30 11.83
CA VAL A 47 -3.59 2.21 10.85
C VAL A 47 -3.22 3.11 9.68
N ALA A 48 -2.63 2.54 8.63
CA ALA A 48 -2.17 3.25 7.43
C ALA A 48 -1.92 2.26 6.28
N ASP A 49 -2.07 2.70 5.05
CA ASP A 49 -1.72 1.90 3.87
C ASP A 49 -0.24 2.00 3.51
N SER A 50 0.48 3.02 3.99
CA SER A 50 1.93 3.12 3.81
C SER A 50 2.59 3.80 4.99
N GLY A 51 3.89 3.58 5.15
CA GLY A 51 4.65 4.18 6.23
C GLY A 51 6.03 3.58 6.42
N ILE A 52 6.66 3.97 7.53
CA ILE A 52 8.02 3.59 7.89
C ILE A 52 8.05 3.19 9.36
N ILE A 53 8.74 2.08 9.65
CA ILE A 53 9.09 1.62 10.98
C ILE A 53 10.61 1.73 11.13
N GLU A 54 11.06 2.51 12.10
CA GLU A 54 12.46 2.68 12.46
C GLU A 54 12.66 2.28 13.92
N TYR A 55 13.13 1.07 14.15
CA TYR A 55 13.35 0.59 15.52
C TYR A 55 14.83 0.50 15.80
N LYS A 56 15.33 1.23 16.81
CA LYS A 56 16.74 1.25 17.22
C LYS A 56 17.73 1.41 16.06
N LEU A 57 17.37 2.21 15.04
CA LEU A 57 18.25 2.46 13.90
C LEU A 57 19.56 3.11 14.40
N ASN A 58 20.71 2.47 14.14
CA ASN A 58 22.03 2.84 14.66
C ASN A 58 22.19 2.77 16.20
N GLN A 59 21.26 2.13 16.90
CA GLN A 59 21.32 1.88 18.34
C GLN A 59 21.37 0.37 18.58
N SER A 60 22.15 -0.07 19.56
CA SER A 60 22.22 -1.48 19.92
C SER A 60 20.91 -1.98 20.52
N TYR A 61 20.46 -3.14 20.08
CA TYR A 61 19.37 -3.88 20.74
C TYR A 61 19.91 -4.79 21.86
N ASP A 62 19.04 -5.20 22.77
CA ASP A 62 19.39 -6.14 23.84
C ASP A 62 19.40 -7.58 23.33
N ALA A 63 20.09 -8.46 24.06
CA ALA A 63 20.10 -9.90 23.74
C ALA A 63 18.77 -10.54 24.12
N GLY A 64 18.18 -11.30 23.20
CA GLY A 64 16.88 -11.93 23.43
C GLY A 64 15.69 -10.96 23.32
N GLU A 65 15.92 -9.77 22.74
CA GLU A 65 14.88 -8.75 22.56
C GLU A 65 13.76 -9.30 21.66
N LEU A 66 12.52 -8.98 22.03
CA LEU A 66 11.33 -9.32 21.26
C LEU A 66 10.47 -8.07 21.14
N CYS A 67 10.30 -7.60 19.93
CA CYS A 67 9.47 -6.46 19.62
C CYS A 67 8.43 -6.77 18.55
N VAL A 68 7.24 -6.19 18.69
CA VAL A 68 6.11 -6.43 17.79
C VAL A 68 5.52 -5.10 17.32
N PHE A 69 5.25 -5.00 16.03
CA PHE A 69 4.49 -3.90 15.43
C PHE A 69 3.28 -4.48 14.69
N VAL A 70 2.14 -3.83 14.79
CA VAL A 70 0.91 -4.26 14.11
C VAL A 70 0.52 -3.22 13.09
N ILE A 71 0.35 -3.63 11.83
CA ILE A 71 -0.13 -2.77 10.76
C ILE A 71 -1.52 -3.23 10.37
N ARG A 72 -2.45 -2.29 10.33
CA ARG A 72 -3.80 -2.46 9.79
C ARG A 72 -3.95 -1.50 8.62
N TYR A 73 -4.30 -2.01 7.47
CA TYR A 73 -4.50 -1.16 6.31
C TYR A 73 -5.83 -0.40 6.41
N THR A 74 -5.85 0.86 6.00
CA THR A 74 -7.04 1.71 6.03
C THR A 74 -8.07 1.29 5.00
N GLN A 75 -7.61 0.83 3.82
CA GLN A 75 -8.50 0.41 2.73
C GLN A 75 -9.03 -1.01 2.88
N GLY A 76 -8.57 -1.78 3.88
CA GLY A 76 -8.99 -3.17 4.11
C GLY A 76 -10.35 -3.35 4.81
N SER A 77 -11.35 -2.49 4.57
CA SER A 77 -12.59 -2.43 5.37
C SER A 77 -13.63 -3.52 5.07
N GLY A 78 -13.24 -4.69 4.59
CA GLY A 78 -14.17 -5.79 4.31
C GLY A 78 -13.53 -6.98 3.61
N TRP A 79 -13.76 -7.08 2.30
CA TRP A 79 -13.39 -8.22 1.44
C TRP A 79 -12.27 -7.90 0.44
N GLU A 80 -11.83 -6.64 0.42
CA GLU A 80 -10.78 -6.17 -0.49
C GLU A 80 -9.42 -6.53 0.09
N TYR A 81 -8.70 -7.37 -0.66
CA TYR A 81 -7.32 -7.70 -0.36
C TYR A 81 -6.41 -6.63 -0.97
N LEU A 82 -5.49 -6.11 -0.16
CA LEU A 82 -4.46 -5.21 -0.64
C LEU A 82 -3.19 -6.01 -0.93
N ASP A 83 -2.44 -5.57 -1.94
CA ASP A 83 -1.06 -5.99 -2.16
C ASP A 83 -0.16 -5.25 -1.18
N GLY A 84 0.15 -5.89 -0.06
CA GLY A 84 1.06 -5.36 0.94
C GLY A 84 2.49 -5.68 0.56
N THR A 85 3.32 -4.66 0.37
CA THR A 85 4.76 -4.76 0.14
C THR A 85 5.52 -4.19 1.33
N PHE A 86 6.54 -4.90 1.77
CA PHE A 86 7.48 -4.49 2.81
C PHE A 86 8.89 -4.48 2.25
N SER A 87 9.64 -3.42 2.51
CA SER A 87 11.04 -3.27 2.08
C SER A 87 11.93 -2.95 3.27
N LEU A 88 12.88 -3.84 3.55
CA LEU A 88 13.96 -3.59 4.50
C LEU A 88 14.96 -2.65 3.84
N GLU A 89 14.93 -1.38 4.25
CA GLU A 89 15.75 -0.31 3.65
C GLU A 89 17.15 -0.30 4.27
N ALA A 90 17.21 -0.43 5.59
CA ALA A 90 18.47 -0.50 6.34
C ALA A 90 18.33 -1.43 7.53
N ASP A 91 19.42 -2.07 7.90
CA ASP A 91 19.55 -2.89 9.11
C ASP A 91 21.00 -2.90 9.56
N GLY A 92 21.21 -3.21 10.83
CA GLY A 92 22.53 -3.58 11.33
C GLY A 92 22.47 -4.89 12.10
N PHE A 93 21.80 -5.90 11.56
CA PHE A 93 21.66 -7.19 12.23
C PHE A 93 23.01 -7.85 12.46
N SER A 94 23.12 -8.54 13.59
CA SER A 94 24.27 -9.38 13.89
C SER A 94 24.28 -10.63 12.99
N ASP A 95 25.46 -11.18 12.71
CA ASP A 95 25.61 -12.48 12.05
C ASP A 95 24.94 -13.62 12.84
N SER A 96 24.70 -13.42 14.14
CA SER A 96 23.93 -14.36 14.95
C SER A 96 22.43 -14.28 14.67
N ASP A 97 21.92 -13.22 14.03
CA ASP A 97 20.50 -12.95 13.84
C ASP A 97 20.18 -12.46 12.43
N PRO A 98 20.61 -13.17 11.37
CA PRO A 98 20.47 -12.69 9.99
C PRO A 98 19.01 -12.56 9.55
N PHE A 99 18.06 -13.16 10.26
CA PHE A 99 16.63 -13.11 9.93
C PHE A 99 15.79 -12.62 11.12
N ALA A 100 16.27 -11.56 11.78
CA ALA A 100 15.67 -11.01 12.99
C ALA A 100 14.24 -10.50 12.79
N ILE A 101 13.85 -10.12 11.56
CA ILE A 101 12.48 -9.68 11.25
C ILE A 101 11.68 -10.84 10.65
N LYS A 102 10.52 -11.10 11.25
CA LYS A 102 9.46 -11.93 10.70
C LYS A 102 8.23 -11.08 10.42
N ILE A 103 7.58 -11.31 9.29
CA ILE A 103 6.31 -10.65 8.96
C ILE A 103 5.24 -11.71 8.86
N LEU A 104 4.21 -11.60 9.69
CA LEU A 104 3.04 -12.45 9.65
C LEU A 104 1.93 -11.70 8.92
N ARG A 105 1.45 -12.23 7.80
CA ARG A 105 0.30 -11.62 7.11
C ARG A 105 -0.99 -11.89 7.87
N PHE A 106 -1.89 -10.92 7.88
CA PHE A 106 -3.29 -11.13 8.23
C PHE A 106 -4.13 -11.36 6.98
N TYR A 107 -4.91 -12.44 7.01
CA TYR A 107 -5.88 -12.79 5.99
C TYR A 107 -7.16 -13.28 6.69
N ASP A 108 -8.30 -12.64 6.44
CA ASP A 108 -9.60 -12.98 7.04
C ASP A 108 -9.58 -13.15 8.58
N GLY A 109 -8.76 -12.34 9.25
CA GLY A 109 -8.62 -12.37 10.72
C GLY A 109 -7.67 -13.46 11.26
N TYR A 110 -7.02 -14.23 10.39
CA TYR A 110 -6.04 -15.25 10.76
C TYR A 110 -4.62 -14.86 10.32
N ALA A 111 -3.64 -15.11 11.19
CA ALA A 111 -2.23 -15.07 10.84
C ALA A 111 -1.85 -16.41 10.18
N SER A 112 -1.43 -16.39 8.91
CA SER A 112 -1.31 -17.63 8.11
C SER A 112 0.07 -17.92 7.53
N GLU A 113 0.84 -16.88 7.17
CA GLU A 113 2.17 -17.05 6.56
C GLU A 113 3.20 -16.15 7.23
N VAL A 114 4.42 -16.68 7.36
CA VAL A 114 5.56 -16.01 8.00
C VAL A 114 6.65 -15.78 6.95
N PHE A 115 6.87 -14.52 6.61
CA PHE A 115 7.98 -14.07 5.77
C PHE A 115 9.16 -13.68 6.65
N SER A 116 10.39 -13.81 6.13
CA SER A 116 11.61 -13.51 6.88
C SER A 116 12.43 -12.48 6.13
N LEU A 117 12.68 -11.31 6.72
CA LEU A 117 13.56 -10.31 6.12
C LEU A 117 14.97 -10.41 6.69
N GLY A 118 15.97 -10.19 5.84
CA GLY A 118 17.39 -10.35 6.15
C GLY A 118 18.32 -10.09 4.96
N PRO A 119 19.57 -10.62 4.99
CA PRO A 119 20.55 -10.41 3.92
C PRO A 119 20.11 -10.91 2.55
N THR A 120 19.37 -12.01 2.48
CA THR A 120 18.96 -12.63 1.20
C THR A 120 17.60 -12.15 0.71
N GLU A 121 16.73 -11.72 1.62
CA GLU A 121 15.36 -11.33 1.32
C GLU A 121 15.11 -9.94 1.93
N ARG A 122 15.10 -8.93 1.05
CA ARG A 122 14.96 -7.52 1.42
C ARG A 122 13.54 -6.99 1.21
N ILE A 123 12.77 -7.64 0.35
CA ILE A 123 11.45 -7.20 -0.07
C ILE A 123 10.53 -8.41 -0.04
N VAL A 124 9.36 -8.26 0.57
CA VAL A 124 8.30 -9.28 0.54
C VAL A 124 6.98 -8.61 0.18
N SER A 125 6.18 -9.31 -0.62
CA SER A 125 4.85 -8.85 -1.01
C SER A 125 3.83 -9.95 -0.78
N PHE A 126 2.66 -9.60 -0.27
CA PHE A 126 1.58 -10.55 -0.01
C PHE A 126 0.21 -9.87 0.01
N TYR A 127 -0.80 -10.67 -0.25
CA TYR A 127 -2.20 -10.28 -0.15
C TYR A 127 -2.66 -10.34 1.30
N GLY A 128 -3.28 -9.27 1.80
CA GLY A 128 -3.81 -9.24 3.15
C GLY A 128 -4.49 -7.93 3.53
N ASN A 129 -5.08 -7.91 4.71
CA ASN A 129 -5.69 -6.71 5.31
C ASN A 129 -4.78 -6.06 6.39
N GLY A 130 -3.60 -6.63 6.63
CA GLY A 130 -2.61 -6.10 7.54
C GLY A 130 -1.44 -7.05 7.76
N ALA A 131 -0.58 -6.71 8.71
CA ALA A 131 0.60 -7.50 9.06
C ALA A 131 0.97 -7.37 10.54
N VAL A 132 1.64 -8.40 11.07
CA VAL A 132 2.41 -8.31 12.33
C VAL A 132 3.87 -8.42 11.98
N ILE A 133 4.66 -7.44 12.41
CA ILE A 133 6.11 -7.44 12.27
C ILE A 133 6.68 -7.83 13.61
N VAL A 134 7.44 -8.91 13.65
CA VAL A 134 8.11 -9.42 14.84
C VAL A 134 9.60 -9.26 14.64
N PHE A 135 10.23 -8.45 15.48
CA PHE A 135 11.68 -8.32 15.58
C PHE A 135 12.16 -9.15 16.77
N LYS A 136 13.05 -10.12 16.53
CA LYS A 136 13.60 -10.98 17.58
C LYS A 136 15.10 -11.17 17.41
N THR A 137 15.84 -11.02 18.50
CA THR A 137 17.30 -11.13 18.52
C THR A 137 17.77 -12.27 19.44
N ARG A 138 18.99 -12.76 19.24
CA ARG A 138 19.68 -13.72 20.12
C ARG A 138 20.88 -13.10 20.80
N SER A 139 21.60 -12.21 20.12
CA SER A 139 22.72 -11.45 20.68
C SER A 139 22.37 -9.97 20.87
N ASN A 140 23.34 -9.18 21.32
CA ASN A 140 23.29 -7.72 21.43
C ASN A 140 24.39 -7.02 20.62
N THR A 141 24.99 -7.72 19.64
CA THR A 141 26.12 -7.19 18.86
C THR A 141 25.70 -6.44 17.59
N GLY A 142 24.40 -6.39 17.30
CA GLY A 142 23.83 -5.65 16.18
C GLY A 142 23.09 -4.38 16.61
N THR A 143 22.51 -3.71 15.62
CA THR A 143 21.64 -2.56 15.76
C THR A 143 20.32 -2.80 15.04
N GLY A 144 19.36 -1.90 15.23
CA GLY A 144 18.03 -2.05 14.69
C GLY A 144 17.89 -1.88 13.17
N PHE A 145 16.73 -1.42 12.73
CA PHE A 145 16.36 -1.44 11.33
C PHE A 145 15.45 -0.28 10.91
N ARG A 146 15.34 -0.10 9.59
CA ARG A 146 14.37 0.73 8.91
C ARG A 146 13.62 -0.11 7.87
N LEU A 147 12.31 -0.19 8.05
CA LEU A 147 11.40 -0.98 7.22
C LEU A 147 10.32 -0.03 6.66
N SER A 148 10.19 0.06 5.35
CA SER A 148 9.03 0.72 4.73
C SER A 148 7.97 -0.30 4.35
N PHE A 149 6.72 0.14 4.35
CA PHE A 149 5.59 -0.64 3.90
C PHE A 149 4.65 0.18 3.04
N SER A 150 3.96 -0.49 2.13
CA SER A 150 2.91 0.09 1.30
C SER A 150 1.90 -0.98 0.92
N ALA A 151 0.63 -0.61 0.85
CA ALA A 151 -0.47 -1.47 0.46
C ALA A 151 -1.23 -0.78 -0.67
N VAL A 152 -1.49 -1.52 -1.73
CA VAL A 152 -2.23 -1.03 -2.90
C VAL A 152 -3.47 -1.90 -3.10
N ALA A 153 -4.62 -1.27 -3.33
CA ALA A 153 -5.82 -2.00 -3.68
C ALA A 153 -5.66 -2.68 -5.04
N LEU A 154 -5.79 -4.00 -5.06
CA LEU A 154 -5.75 -4.77 -6.30
C LEU A 154 -7.16 -4.83 -6.88
N SER A 155 -7.44 -3.84 -7.73
CA SER A 155 -8.68 -3.58 -8.45
C SER A 155 -9.64 -2.63 -7.72
N PRO A 156 -10.31 -1.70 -8.44
CA PRO A 156 -11.44 -0.96 -7.88
C PRO A 156 -12.52 -1.96 -7.43
N PRO A 157 -13.42 -1.59 -6.49
CA PRO A 157 -14.57 -2.43 -6.15
C PRO A 157 -15.19 -2.82 -7.46
N SER A 158 -15.09 -4.09 -7.80
CA SER A 158 -15.68 -4.55 -9.03
C SER A 158 -17.15 -4.18 -8.92
N ASP A 159 -17.71 -3.56 -9.95
CA ASP A 159 -19.15 -3.52 -10.18
C ASP A 159 -19.72 -4.95 -10.41
N TYR A 160 -19.14 -5.99 -9.79
CA TYR A 160 -19.86 -7.18 -9.39
C TYR A 160 -20.91 -6.77 -8.37
N LEU A 161 -21.98 -6.18 -8.89
CA LEU A 161 -23.33 -6.41 -8.37
C LEU A 161 -23.47 -7.94 -8.30
N LEU A 162 -23.14 -8.52 -7.14
CA LEU A 162 -23.47 -9.91 -6.80
C LEU A 162 -24.98 -9.97 -6.60
N GLY A 163 -25.66 -9.95 -7.74
CA GLY A 163 -27.09 -9.88 -7.88
C GLY A 163 -27.37 -9.66 -9.36
N LYS A 164 -27.75 -10.72 -10.06
CA LYS A 164 -28.60 -10.49 -11.24
C LYS A 164 -29.80 -9.72 -10.71
N ASP A 165 -30.09 -8.55 -11.27
CA ASP A 165 -31.40 -7.93 -11.14
C ASP A 165 -32.42 -8.92 -11.73
N VAL A 166 -32.95 -9.80 -10.88
CA VAL A 166 -34.11 -10.61 -11.22
C VAL A 166 -35.30 -9.68 -11.06
N VAL A 167 -35.65 -9.01 -12.16
CA VAL A 167 -36.96 -8.38 -12.28
C VAL A 167 -38.00 -9.51 -12.29
N LEU A 168 -38.53 -9.83 -11.12
CA LEU A 168 -39.72 -10.66 -10.99
C LEU A 168 -40.92 -9.82 -11.40
N ASN A 169 -41.14 -9.70 -12.71
CA ASN A 169 -42.40 -9.17 -13.22
C ASN A 169 -43.49 -10.21 -12.90
N SER A 170 -44.19 -10.01 -11.78
CA SER A 170 -45.26 -10.89 -11.32
C SER A 170 -46.52 -10.68 -12.16
N ARG A 171 -46.49 -11.15 -13.41
CA ARG A 171 -47.69 -11.40 -14.23
C ARG A 171 -47.52 -12.60 -15.14
N SER A 172 -47.33 -13.76 -14.53
CA SER A 172 -48.02 -15.00 -14.93
C SER A 172 -47.71 -16.07 -13.89
N ALA A 173 -48.76 -16.50 -13.21
CA ALA A 173 -48.74 -17.60 -12.27
C ALA A 173 -48.23 -18.88 -12.94
N GLU A 174 -47.31 -19.58 -12.29
CA GLU A 174 -47.46 -21.01 -12.10
C GLU A 174 -46.59 -21.52 -10.94
N SER A 175 -47.25 -22.33 -10.11
CA SER A 175 -46.76 -22.85 -8.84
C SER A 175 -45.58 -23.80 -9.07
N SER A 176 -44.45 -23.55 -8.43
CA SER A 176 -43.51 -24.62 -8.11
C SER A 176 -43.04 -24.47 -6.65
N ASN A 177 -43.44 -25.46 -5.86
CA ASN A 177 -43.15 -25.60 -4.43
C ASN A 177 -41.65 -25.68 -4.18
N PHE A 178 -41.05 -24.66 -3.56
CA PHE A 178 -39.74 -24.77 -2.94
C PHE A 178 -39.91 -25.08 -1.45
N ARG A 179 -39.65 -26.33 -1.06
CA ARG A 179 -39.58 -26.73 0.36
C ARG A 179 -38.19 -26.38 0.89
N VAL A 180 -38.13 -25.36 1.76
CA VAL A 180 -36.97 -25.06 2.58
C VAL A 180 -36.91 -26.08 3.72
N TRP A 181 -35.89 -26.92 3.74
CA TRP A 181 -35.51 -27.68 4.93
C TRP A 181 -34.62 -26.80 5.80
N ALA A 182 -35.16 -26.31 6.91
CA ALA A 182 -34.40 -25.71 7.98
C ALA A 182 -33.84 -26.83 8.87
N HIS A 183 -32.53 -27.09 8.81
CA HIS A 183 -31.87 -27.80 9.90
C HIS A 183 -31.43 -26.77 10.95
N ARG A 184 -32.10 -26.82 12.10
CA ARG A 184 -31.72 -26.11 13.31
C ARG A 184 -31.24 -27.15 14.33
N ARG A 185 -29.99 -26.94 14.78
CA ARG A 185 -29.20 -27.64 15.81
C ARG A 185 -28.55 -28.96 15.43
#